data_AF-A0A8T5LBZ9-F1
#
_entry.id   AF-A0A8T5LBZ9-F1
#
_cell.length_a   1.000
_cell.length_b   1.000
_cell.length_c   1.000
_cell.angle_alpha   90.00
_cell.angle_beta   90.00
_cell.angle_gamma   90.00
#
_symmetry.space_group_name_H-M   'P 1'
#
loop_
_entity.id
_entity.type
_entity.pdbx_description
1 polymer ?
#
loop_
_entity_poly.entity_id
_entity_poly.type
_entity_poly.pdbx_seq_one_letter_code
_entity_poly.pdbx_strand_id
1 'polypeptide(L)'
;MDFILILLIIFGVYAFYQRKKGKSWKSLMGLAIIFLAVLFIEPSPDPLTFGAYLSYKGIEFSSINASNLPAIIFNFEIWSILIGVFLLFIGIWVYGIKPKKILEKVNLGRFNLCVGLSFLVVILISYFNIVNWTTILIISAIVPLIYFTTYRKDKSEAFALLTVPPLLILFGLKDLLRFIFDKIPIPELLPNLNNPIVSWISVNLGFVQVNNISLVISVFISFIIVFLYVKVLKERF
;
A
#
# COMPACT_ATOMS: atom_id res chain seq x y z
N MET A 1 4.49 -12.54 22.66
CA MET A 1 5.94 -12.68 22.93
C MET A 1 6.54 -13.86 22.17
N ASP A 2 5.78 -14.94 21.96
CA ASP A 2 6.29 -16.19 21.34
C ASP A 2 6.63 -16.08 19.84
N PHE A 3 5.92 -15.23 19.09
CA PHE A 3 6.14 -15.08 17.64
C PHE A 3 7.50 -14.46 17.30
N ILE A 4 7.91 -13.40 18.01
CA ILE A 4 9.21 -12.73 17.82
C ILE A 4 10.36 -13.69 18.13
N LEU A 5 10.22 -14.51 19.17
CA LEU A 5 11.22 -15.51 19.54
C LEU A 5 11.35 -16.60 18.46
N ILE A 6 10.23 -17.14 17.97
CA ILE A 6 10.19 -18.11 16.87
C ILE A 6 10.86 -17.54 15.62
N LEU A 7 10.58 -16.27 15.31
CA LEU A 7 11.15 -15.57 14.18
C LEU A 7 12.66 -15.33 14.31
N LEU A 8 13.14 -14.94 15.50
CA LEU A 8 14.57 -14.81 15.77
C LEU A 8 15.29 -16.15 15.66
N ILE A 9 14.66 -17.25 16.09
CA ILE A 9 15.20 -18.61 15.93
C ILE A 9 15.28 -18.98 14.45
N ILE A 10 14.21 -18.78 13.68
CA ILE A 10 14.19 -19.05 12.24
C ILE A 10 15.27 -18.22 11.52
N PHE A 11 15.37 -16.93 11.87
CA PHE A 11 16.38 -16.04 11.31
C PHE A 11 17.80 -16.49 11.67
N GLY A 12 18.05 -16.85 12.94
CA GLY A 12 19.33 -17.36 13.41
C GLY A 12 19.76 -18.65 12.71
N VAL A 13 18.84 -19.60 12.55
CA VAL A 13 19.06 -20.87 11.83
C VAL A 13 19.34 -20.60 10.35
N TYR A 14 18.58 -19.72 9.72
CA TYR A 14 18.77 -19.35 8.32
C TYR A 14 20.09 -18.61 8.10
N ALA A 15 20.47 -17.70 9.01
CA ALA A 15 21.72 -16.97 8.94
C ALA A 15 22.93 -17.89 9.08
N PHE A 16 22.85 -18.86 10.00
CA PHE A 16 23.86 -19.90 10.16
C PHE A 16 24.00 -20.78 8.91
N TYR A 17 22.87 -21.18 8.31
CA TYR A 17 22.84 -21.95 7.06
C TYR A 17 23.48 -21.21 5.89
N GLN A 18 23.17 -19.93 5.71
CA GLN A 18 23.75 -19.13 4.63
C GLN A 18 25.25 -18.86 4.81
N ARG A 19 25.73 -18.74 6.07
CA ARG A 19 27.17 -18.66 6.37
C ARG A 19 27.91 -19.93 5.93
N LYS A 20 27.32 -21.11 6.15
CA LYS A 20 27.87 -22.39 5.65
C LYS A 20 27.95 -22.48 4.13
N LYS A 21 27.08 -21.77 3.39
CA LYS A 21 27.11 -21.70 1.92
C LYS A 21 28.07 -20.65 1.34
N GLY A 22 28.89 -20.00 2.17
CA GLY A 22 29.87 -19.00 1.71
C GLY A 22 29.23 -17.71 1.17
N LYS A 23 27.95 -17.43 1.50
CA LYS A 23 27.34 -16.15 1.14
C LYS A 23 27.99 -14.99 1.90
N SER A 24 28.11 -13.85 1.24
CA SER A 24 28.72 -12.66 1.84
C SER A 24 27.88 -12.13 3.02
N TRP A 25 28.57 -11.62 4.04
CA TRP A 25 27.96 -11.02 5.24
C TRP A 25 26.91 -9.94 4.90
N LYS A 26 27.08 -9.25 3.76
CA LYS A 26 26.13 -8.27 3.22
C LYS A 26 24.74 -8.89 2.95
N SER A 27 24.69 -10.10 2.39
CA SER A 27 23.42 -10.78 2.12
C SER A 27 22.68 -11.16 3.40
N LEU A 28 23.40 -11.58 4.45
CA LEU A 28 22.81 -11.87 5.76
C LEU A 28 22.24 -10.61 6.42
N MET A 29 23.01 -9.54 6.41
CA MET A 29 22.62 -8.25 6.99
C MET A 29 21.42 -7.65 6.26
N GLY A 30 21.39 -7.73 4.92
CA GLY A 30 20.24 -7.26 4.15
C GLY A 30 18.96 -8.04 4.48
N LEU A 31 19.07 -9.35 4.65
CA LEU A 31 17.93 -10.18 5.04
C LEU A 31 17.46 -9.89 6.48
N ALA A 32 18.39 -9.61 7.41
CA ALA A 32 18.06 -9.16 8.75
C ALA A 32 17.24 -7.86 8.75
N ILE A 33 17.65 -6.91 7.89
CA ILE A 33 17.00 -5.61 7.79
C ILE A 33 15.62 -5.74 7.10
N ILE A 34 15.49 -6.56 6.05
CA ILE A 34 14.19 -6.88 5.44
C ILE A 34 13.28 -7.53 6.48
N PHE A 35 13.83 -8.44 7.28
CA PHE A 35 13.09 -9.12 8.32
C PHE A 35 12.58 -8.12 9.39
N LEU A 36 13.45 -7.24 9.87
CA LEU A 36 13.10 -6.16 10.77
C LEU A 36 12.04 -5.23 10.16
N ALA A 37 12.17 -4.89 8.87
CA ALA A 37 11.19 -4.08 8.15
C ALA A 37 9.79 -4.69 8.18
N VAL A 38 9.67 -6.02 8.00
CA VAL A 38 8.39 -6.72 8.07
C VAL A 38 7.77 -6.61 9.47
N LEU A 39 8.58 -6.71 10.53
CA LEU A 39 8.09 -6.52 11.91
C LEU A 39 7.56 -5.11 12.17
N PHE A 40 8.10 -4.09 11.49
CA PHE A 40 7.58 -2.72 11.57
C PHE A 40 6.31 -2.51 10.73
N ILE A 41 6.11 -3.31 9.68
CA ILE A 41 4.90 -3.24 8.84
C ILE A 41 3.74 -4.02 9.47
N GLU A 42 4.03 -4.94 10.40
CA GLU A 42 3.01 -5.71 11.11
C GLU A 42 2.09 -4.78 11.91
N PRO A 43 0.76 -4.92 11.79
CA PRO A 43 -0.19 -4.05 12.49
C PRO A 43 0.02 -4.17 14.01
N SER A 44 -0.03 -3.03 14.69
CA SER A 44 0.12 -2.99 16.14
C SER A 44 -0.96 -3.87 16.79
N PRO A 45 -0.63 -4.67 17.82
CA PRO A 45 -1.65 -5.40 18.57
C PRO A 45 -2.69 -4.42 19.13
N ASP A 46 -3.95 -4.87 19.15
CA ASP A 46 -5.10 -4.07 19.56
C ASP A 46 -4.78 -3.24 20.82
N PRO A 47 -4.86 -1.90 20.74
CA PRO A 47 -4.54 -0.98 21.83
C PRO A 47 -5.39 -1.20 23.09
N LEU A 48 -6.54 -1.88 22.97
CA LEU A 48 -7.41 -2.24 24.08
C LEU A 48 -6.83 -3.38 24.93
N THR A 49 -5.78 -4.07 24.44
CA THR A 49 -5.02 -4.98 25.29
C THR A 49 -4.20 -4.19 26.31
N PHE A 50 -4.41 -4.50 27.61
CA PHE A 50 -3.80 -3.80 28.75
C PHE A 50 -2.27 -3.63 28.63
N GLY A 51 -1.59 -4.59 27.99
CA GLY A 51 -0.15 -4.52 27.71
C GLY A 51 0.24 -3.45 26.69
N ALA A 52 -0.53 -3.28 25.61
CA ALA A 52 -0.28 -2.26 24.59
C ALA A 52 -0.48 -0.85 25.18
N TYR A 53 -1.56 -0.65 25.94
CA TYR A 53 -1.83 0.61 26.65
C TYR A 53 -0.67 1.02 27.58
N LEU A 54 -0.07 0.08 28.32
CA LEU A 54 1.07 0.36 29.19
C LEU A 54 2.35 0.75 28.41
N SER A 55 2.61 0.11 27.27
CA SER A 55 3.74 0.50 26.40
C SER A 55 3.55 1.89 25.78
N TYR A 56 2.32 2.32 25.51
CA TYR A 56 2.04 3.69 25.04
C TYR A 56 2.07 4.73 26.16
N LYS A 57 1.70 4.36 27.39
CA LYS A 57 1.71 5.26 28.55
C LYS A 57 3.12 5.51 29.12
N GLY A 58 4.06 4.59 28.89
CA GLY A 58 5.47 4.72 29.31
C GLY A 58 6.29 5.73 28.50
N ILE A 59 5.77 6.18 27.35
CA ILE A 59 6.29 7.31 26.60
C ILE A 59 5.54 8.53 27.16
N GLU A 60 6.23 9.47 27.81
CA GLU A 60 5.72 10.58 28.64
C GLU A 60 4.79 11.60 27.92
N PHE A 61 3.73 11.13 27.26
CA PHE A 61 2.65 11.97 26.80
C PHE A 61 1.58 11.99 27.89
N SER A 62 1.72 12.91 28.83
CA SER A 62 0.78 13.21 29.93
C SER A 62 -0.62 13.68 29.48
N SER A 63 -1.02 13.39 28.24
CA SER A 63 -2.25 13.84 27.60
C SER A 63 -2.99 12.73 26.82
N ILE A 64 -2.58 11.46 26.92
CA ILE A 64 -3.31 10.36 26.27
C ILE A 64 -4.63 10.11 27.00
N ASN A 65 -5.73 10.52 26.37
CA ASN A 65 -7.12 10.30 26.80
C ASN A 65 -7.83 9.39 25.78
N ALA A 66 -8.94 8.75 26.18
CA ALA A 66 -9.70 7.86 25.27
C ALA A 66 -10.10 8.53 23.94
N SER A 67 -10.26 9.86 23.93
CA SER A 67 -10.64 10.64 22.74
C SER A 67 -9.51 10.87 21.73
N ASN A 68 -8.24 10.83 22.13
CA ASN A 68 -7.09 11.05 21.22
C ASN A 68 -6.27 9.78 20.95
N LEU A 69 -6.54 8.70 21.68
CA LEU A 69 -5.89 7.41 21.51
C LEU A 69 -5.92 6.89 20.06
N PRO A 70 -7.05 6.91 19.32
CA PRO A 70 -7.08 6.44 17.93
C PRO A 70 -6.18 7.25 16.98
N ALA A 71 -6.12 8.57 17.15
CA ALA A 71 -5.28 9.44 16.33
C ALA A 71 -3.79 9.20 16.59
N ILE A 72 -3.41 8.93 17.84
CA ILE A 72 -2.03 8.61 18.23
C ILE A 72 -1.62 7.25 17.66
N ILE A 73 -2.49 6.26 17.75
CA ILE A 73 -2.24 4.92 17.19
C ILE A 73 -2.12 4.99 15.67
N PHE A 74 -3.03 5.69 15.00
CA PHE A 74 -2.95 5.87 13.56
C PHE A 74 -1.66 6.58 13.13
N ASN A 75 -1.25 7.62 13.85
CA ASN A 75 0.03 8.28 13.60
C ASN A 75 1.19 7.31 13.79
N PHE A 76 1.18 6.52 14.88
CA PHE A 76 2.19 5.50 15.13
C PHE A 76 2.23 4.43 14.02
N GLU A 77 1.08 3.93 13.56
CA GLU A 77 0.98 2.97 12.47
C GLU A 77 1.51 3.54 11.15
N ILE A 78 1.18 4.79 10.81
CA ILE A 78 1.75 5.47 9.64
C ILE A 78 3.27 5.52 9.75
N TRP A 79 3.81 5.97 10.89
CA TRP A 79 5.26 6.03 11.09
C TRP A 79 5.90 4.65 11.05
N SER A 80 5.26 3.64 11.62
CA SER A 80 5.74 2.26 11.60
C SER A 80 5.79 1.70 10.18
N ILE A 81 4.75 1.93 9.37
CA ILE A 81 4.71 1.57 7.95
C ILE A 81 5.79 2.34 7.17
N LEU A 82 5.94 3.65 7.38
CA LEU A 82 6.95 4.46 6.71
C LEU A 82 8.36 3.99 7.03
N ILE A 83 8.66 3.74 8.31
CA ILE A 83 9.94 3.20 8.78
C ILE A 83 10.15 1.79 8.22
N GLY A 84 9.14 0.94 8.26
CA GLY A 84 9.18 -0.41 7.72
C GLY A 84 9.49 -0.42 6.23
N VAL A 85 8.78 0.38 5.42
CA VAL A 85 9.04 0.52 3.98
C VAL A 85 10.46 1.06 3.73
N PHE A 86 10.89 2.07 4.49
CA PHE A 86 12.25 2.60 4.38
C PHE A 86 13.32 1.54 4.70
N LEU A 87 13.15 0.79 5.80
CA LEU A 87 14.00 -0.34 6.16
C LEU A 87 13.98 -1.43 5.09
N LEU A 88 12.83 -1.70 4.48
CA LEU A 88 12.71 -2.69 3.41
C LEU A 88 13.57 -2.29 2.20
N PHE A 89 13.56 -1.02 1.81
CA PHE A 89 14.44 -0.51 0.75
C PHE A 89 15.92 -0.62 1.11
N ILE A 90 16.31 -0.26 2.34
CA ILE A 90 17.70 -0.42 2.83
C ILE A 90 18.09 -1.90 2.80
N GLY A 91 17.24 -2.77 3.31
CA GLY A 91 17.49 -4.20 3.40
C GLY A 91 17.66 -4.83 2.02
N ILE A 92 16.81 -4.49 1.06
CA ILE A 92 16.94 -4.88 -0.36
C ILE A 92 18.27 -4.40 -0.94
N TRP A 93 18.65 -3.14 -0.68
CA TRP A 93 19.90 -2.56 -1.18
C TRP A 93 21.13 -3.28 -0.59
N VAL A 94 21.15 -3.49 0.72
CA VAL A 94 22.23 -4.20 1.45
C VAL A 94 22.30 -5.67 1.04
N TYR A 95 21.15 -6.32 0.77
CA TYR A 95 21.07 -7.69 0.26
C TYR A 95 21.73 -7.84 -1.12
N GLY A 96 22.03 -6.72 -1.81
CA GLY A 96 22.69 -6.69 -3.11
C GLY A 96 21.70 -6.71 -4.28
N ILE A 97 20.40 -6.60 -4.02
CA ILE A 97 19.42 -6.33 -5.06
C ILE A 97 19.52 -4.84 -5.36
N LYS A 98 20.14 -4.51 -6.49
CA LYS A 98 20.21 -3.13 -6.97
C LYS A 98 18.77 -2.61 -7.13
N PRO A 99 18.37 -1.52 -6.45
CA PRO A 99 17.02 -0.95 -6.59
C PRO A 99 16.68 -0.66 -8.05
N LYS A 100 17.70 -0.25 -8.82
CA LYS A 100 17.63 -0.09 -10.28
C LYS A 100 17.10 -1.34 -11.00
N LYS A 101 17.47 -2.56 -10.60
CA LYS A 101 16.95 -3.81 -11.18
C LYS A 101 15.48 -4.06 -10.84
N ILE A 102 15.03 -3.65 -9.65
CA ILE A 102 13.61 -3.71 -9.29
C ILE A 102 12.84 -2.67 -10.12
N LEU A 103 13.34 -1.44 -10.18
CA LEU A 103 12.75 -0.37 -11.00
C LEU A 103 12.77 -0.70 -12.50
N GLU A 104 13.79 -1.39 -13.00
CA GLU A 104 13.86 -1.91 -14.38
C GLU A 104 12.79 -2.99 -14.62
N LYS A 105 12.50 -3.84 -13.63
CA LYS A 105 11.37 -4.78 -13.69
C LYS A 105 10.02 -4.10 -13.56
N VAL A 106 9.95 -2.98 -12.85
CA VAL A 106 8.76 -2.13 -12.72
C VAL A 106 8.62 -1.20 -13.93
N ASN A 107 9.61 -1.12 -14.81
CA ASN A 107 9.54 -0.27 -16.00
C ASN A 107 8.51 -0.84 -16.98
N LEU A 108 7.32 -0.24 -16.98
CA LEU A 108 6.24 -0.58 -17.89
C LEU A 108 6.52 -0.06 -19.31
N GLY A 109 7.63 0.68 -19.49
CA GLY A 109 8.07 1.22 -20.77
C GLY A 109 7.08 2.24 -21.29
N ARG A 110 6.46 1.95 -22.43
CA ARG A 110 5.46 2.81 -23.08
C ARG A 110 4.24 3.11 -22.20
N PHE A 111 3.88 2.19 -21.30
CA PHE A 111 2.72 2.33 -20.41
C PHE A 111 2.96 3.23 -19.19
N ASN A 112 4.19 3.64 -18.90
CA ASN A 112 4.46 4.49 -17.72
C ASN A 112 3.65 5.80 -17.76
N LEU A 113 3.56 6.41 -18.95
CA LEU A 113 2.79 7.63 -19.16
C LEU A 113 1.28 7.38 -18.97
N CYS A 114 0.77 6.26 -19.52
CA CYS A 114 -0.63 5.86 -19.39
C CYS A 114 -1.02 5.63 -17.93
N VAL A 115 -0.23 4.86 -17.19
CA VAL A 115 -0.47 4.62 -15.76
C VAL A 115 -0.41 5.93 -14.99
N GLY A 116 0.59 6.78 -15.24
CA GLY A 116 0.69 8.10 -14.62
C GLY A 116 -0.53 8.99 -14.86
N LEU A 117 -1.03 9.04 -16.09
CA LEU A 117 -2.26 9.75 -16.44
C LEU A 117 -3.49 9.16 -15.74
N SER A 118 -3.59 7.82 -15.62
CA SER A 118 -4.68 7.19 -14.88
C SER A 118 -4.67 7.58 -13.39
N PHE A 119 -3.50 7.61 -12.76
CA PHE A 119 -3.36 8.11 -11.39
C PHE A 119 -3.79 9.58 -11.27
N LEU A 120 -3.37 10.41 -12.23
CA LEU A 120 -3.78 11.82 -12.28
C LEU A 120 -5.30 11.97 -12.39
N VAL A 121 -5.97 11.14 -13.19
CA VAL A 121 -7.44 11.12 -13.27
C VAL A 121 -8.06 10.78 -11.90
N VAL A 122 -7.56 9.76 -11.21
CA VAL A 122 -8.07 9.40 -9.86
C VAL A 122 -7.83 10.54 -8.86
N ILE A 123 -6.67 11.19 -8.91
CA ILE A 123 -6.36 12.36 -8.07
C ILE A 123 -7.36 13.49 -8.33
N LEU A 124 -7.62 13.84 -9.59
CA LEU A 124 -8.59 14.89 -9.94
C LEU A 124 -10.01 14.53 -9.49
N ILE A 125 -10.46 13.29 -9.73
CA ILE A 125 -11.77 12.80 -9.28
C ILE A 125 -11.91 12.91 -7.76
N SER A 126 -10.85 12.58 -7.03
CA SER A 126 -10.83 12.65 -5.56
C SER A 126 -10.82 14.09 -5.06
N TYR A 127 -9.99 14.95 -5.67
CA TYR A 127 -9.88 16.37 -5.33
C TYR A 127 -11.20 17.13 -5.53
N PHE A 128 -11.90 16.89 -6.64
CA PHE A 128 -13.21 17.49 -6.89
C PHE A 128 -14.38 16.77 -6.19
N ASN A 129 -14.08 15.75 -5.39
CA ASN A 129 -15.06 14.93 -4.66
C ASN A 129 -16.20 14.43 -5.56
N ILE A 130 -15.88 13.92 -6.75
CA ILE A 130 -16.89 13.43 -7.70
C ILE A 130 -17.42 12.09 -7.21
N VAL A 131 -18.65 12.05 -6.69
CA VAL A 131 -19.27 10.83 -6.12
C VAL A 131 -20.01 10.00 -7.16
N ASN A 132 -20.54 10.64 -8.22
CA ASN A 132 -21.37 9.96 -9.22
C ASN A 132 -20.53 9.04 -10.13
N TRP A 133 -20.82 7.73 -10.08
CA TRP A 133 -20.15 6.71 -10.90
C TRP A 133 -20.28 6.96 -12.40
N THR A 134 -21.42 7.46 -12.88
CA THR A 134 -21.60 7.79 -14.30
C THR A 134 -20.60 8.86 -14.73
N THR A 135 -20.41 9.91 -13.91
CA THR A 135 -19.44 10.97 -14.18
C THR A 135 -18.01 10.44 -14.15
N ILE A 136 -17.68 9.57 -13.20
CA ILE A 136 -16.36 8.91 -13.11
C ILE A 136 -16.07 8.11 -14.39
N LEU A 137 -17.03 7.33 -14.87
CA LEU A 137 -16.88 6.52 -16.08
C LEU A 137 -16.74 7.39 -17.33
N ILE A 138 -17.50 8.48 -17.44
CA ILE A 138 -17.37 9.45 -18.55
C ILE A 138 -15.99 10.08 -18.57
N ILE A 139 -15.50 10.60 -17.44
CA ILE A 139 -14.16 11.19 -17.34
C ILE A 139 -13.08 10.14 -17.69
N SER A 140 -13.24 8.93 -17.16
CA SER A 140 -12.33 7.81 -17.42
C SER A 140 -12.36 7.34 -18.87
N ALA A 141 -13.41 7.65 -19.65
CA ALA A 141 -13.52 7.30 -21.08
C ALA A 141 -13.03 8.42 -22.00
N ILE A 142 -13.24 9.69 -21.63
CA ILE A 142 -12.81 10.85 -22.43
C ILE A 142 -11.28 10.90 -22.52
N VAL A 143 -10.57 10.70 -21.41
CA VAL A 143 -9.10 10.77 -21.37
C VAL A 143 -8.44 9.76 -22.32
N PRO A 144 -8.79 8.46 -22.30
CA PRO A 144 -8.30 7.49 -23.27
C PRO A 144 -8.66 7.83 -24.72
N LEU A 145 -9.85 8.36 -24.97
CA LEU A 145 -10.28 8.71 -26.32
C LEU A 145 -9.42 9.84 -26.89
N ILE A 146 -9.21 10.90 -26.10
CA ILE A 146 -8.32 12.01 -26.48
C ILE A 146 -6.90 11.48 -26.68
N TYR A 147 -6.39 10.69 -25.74
CA TYR A 147 -5.06 10.09 -25.83
C TYR A 147 -4.88 9.27 -27.12
N PHE A 148 -5.84 8.40 -27.43
CA PHE A 148 -5.79 7.50 -28.59
C PHE A 148 -5.83 8.26 -29.92
N THR A 149 -6.65 9.31 -29.99
CA THR A 149 -6.86 10.09 -31.22
C THR A 149 -5.75 11.11 -31.47
N THR A 150 -5.21 11.74 -30.43
CA THR A 150 -4.27 12.87 -30.57
C THR A 150 -2.81 12.51 -30.33
N TYR A 151 -2.52 11.57 -29.44
CA TYR A 151 -1.14 11.31 -29.01
C TYR A 151 -0.58 10.02 -29.61
N ARG A 152 -1.19 8.88 -29.28
CA ARG A 152 -0.72 7.58 -29.74
C ARG A 152 -1.89 6.62 -29.99
N LYS A 153 -1.99 6.11 -31.22
CA LYS A 153 -3.04 5.18 -31.66
C LYS A 153 -2.82 3.74 -31.18
N ASP A 154 -2.30 3.57 -29.96
CA ASP A 154 -2.06 2.26 -29.37
C ASP A 154 -3.29 1.84 -28.55
N LYS A 155 -3.95 0.77 -29.00
CA LYS A 155 -5.18 0.27 -28.37
C LYS A 155 -4.92 -0.24 -26.95
N SER A 156 -3.74 -0.80 -26.69
CA SER A 156 -3.40 -1.39 -25.39
C SER A 156 -3.20 -0.32 -24.33
N GLU A 157 -2.54 0.78 -24.69
CA GLU A 157 -2.33 1.96 -23.85
C GLU A 157 -3.67 2.67 -23.55
N ALA A 158 -4.52 2.86 -24.56
CA ALA A 158 -5.85 3.43 -24.38
C ALA A 158 -6.74 2.54 -23.50
N PHE A 159 -6.67 1.22 -23.66
CA PHE A 159 -7.42 0.29 -22.82
C PHE A 159 -6.94 0.31 -21.36
N ALA A 160 -5.63 0.42 -21.13
CA ALA A 160 -5.08 0.64 -19.79
C ALA A 160 -5.61 1.94 -19.17
N LEU A 161 -5.57 3.05 -19.91
CA LEU A 161 -6.09 4.34 -19.45
C LEU A 161 -7.56 4.30 -19.06
N LEU A 162 -8.37 3.53 -19.77
CA LEU A 162 -9.81 3.41 -19.55
C LEU A 162 -10.14 2.62 -18.26
N THR A 163 -9.35 1.58 -17.99
CA THR A 163 -9.68 0.55 -16.99
C THR A 163 -8.98 0.76 -15.66
N VAL A 164 -7.76 1.31 -15.66
CA VAL A 164 -6.98 1.55 -14.45
C VAL A 164 -7.67 2.52 -13.48
N PRO A 165 -8.22 3.68 -13.89
CA PRO A 165 -8.85 4.60 -12.95
C PRO A 165 -10.06 3.99 -12.23
N PRO A 166 -11.06 3.38 -12.90
CA PRO A 166 -12.15 2.69 -12.23
C PRO A 166 -11.66 1.60 -11.27
N LEU A 167 -10.63 0.84 -11.64
CA LEU A 167 -10.06 -0.21 -10.80
C LEU A 167 -9.44 0.39 -9.52
N LEU A 168 -8.61 1.42 -9.64
CA LEU A 168 -8.03 2.11 -8.48
C LEU A 168 -9.10 2.70 -7.55
N ILE A 169 -10.16 3.29 -8.12
CA ILE A 169 -11.29 3.83 -7.36
C ILE A 169 -12.05 2.71 -6.64
N LEU A 170 -12.34 1.61 -7.33
CA LEU A 170 -13.02 0.44 -6.75
C LEU A 170 -12.23 -0.17 -5.60
N PHE A 171 -10.90 -0.10 -5.60
CA PHE A 171 -10.10 -0.58 -4.46
C PHE A 171 -9.87 0.49 -3.37
N GLY A 172 -10.55 1.64 -3.44
CA GLY A 172 -10.55 2.63 -2.36
C GLY A 172 -9.44 3.67 -2.42
N LEU A 173 -8.69 3.78 -3.54
CA LEU A 173 -7.66 4.83 -3.66
C LEU A 173 -8.29 6.22 -3.58
N LYS A 174 -9.47 6.39 -4.18
CA LYS A 174 -10.22 7.65 -4.12
C LYS A 174 -10.54 8.05 -2.68
N ASP A 175 -11.02 7.09 -1.90
CA ASP A 175 -11.44 7.33 -0.52
C ASP A 175 -10.24 7.67 0.36
N LEU A 176 -9.12 6.96 0.16
CA LEU A 176 -7.85 7.27 0.80
C LEU A 176 -7.36 8.70 0.46
N LEU A 177 -7.37 9.06 -0.82
CA LEU A 177 -6.96 10.39 -1.28
C LEU A 177 -7.87 11.49 -0.75
N ARG A 178 -9.17 11.22 -0.57
CA ARG A 178 -10.11 12.17 0.01
C ARG A 178 -9.71 12.55 1.44
N PHE A 179 -9.40 11.58 2.30
CA PHE A 179 -8.92 11.88 3.65
C PHE A 179 -7.66 12.74 3.65
N ILE A 180 -6.75 12.48 2.71
CA ILE A 180 -5.52 13.27 2.52
C ILE A 180 -5.85 14.71 2.10
N PHE A 181 -6.73 14.89 1.11
CA PHE A 181 -7.10 16.23 0.60
C PHE A 181 -7.92 17.03 1.61
N ASP A 182 -8.84 16.38 2.32
CA ASP A 182 -9.64 17.00 3.37
C ASP A 182 -8.80 17.28 4.65
N LYS A 183 -7.56 16.74 4.72
CA LYS A 183 -6.65 16.83 5.87
C LYS A 183 -7.29 16.27 7.16
N ILE A 184 -8.13 15.26 7.01
CA ILE A 184 -8.82 14.58 8.10
C ILE A 184 -8.09 13.26 8.38
N PRO A 185 -7.78 12.92 9.64
CA PRO A 185 -7.23 11.62 9.95
C PRO A 185 -8.20 10.52 9.52
N ILE A 186 -7.68 9.42 8.95
CA ILE A 186 -8.53 8.29 8.56
C ILE A 186 -9.08 7.68 9.85
N PRO A 187 -10.40 7.66 10.06
CA PRO A 187 -10.97 7.07 11.26
C PRO A 187 -10.72 5.56 11.26
N GLU A 188 -10.59 5.00 12.45
CA GLU A 188 -10.39 3.56 12.65
C GLU A 188 -11.51 2.74 11.99
N LEU A 189 -12.76 3.18 12.13
CA LEU A 189 -13.92 2.59 11.48
C LEU A 189 -14.46 3.51 10.38
N LEU A 190 -14.79 2.92 9.24
CA LEU A 190 -15.31 3.59 8.06
C LEU A 190 -16.73 3.07 7.72
N PRO A 191 -17.72 3.25 8.61
CA PRO A 191 -19.05 2.65 8.45
C PRO A 191 -19.80 3.20 7.22
N ASN A 192 -19.46 4.41 6.79
CA ASN A 192 -20.06 5.07 5.64
C ASN A 192 -19.34 4.74 4.31
N LEU A 193 -18.27 3.93 4.34
CA LEU A 193 -17.56 3.53 3.13
C LEU A 193 -18.33 2.43 2.42
N ASN A 194 -19.19 2.83 1.48
CA ASN A 194 -19.96 1.90 0.65
C ASN A 194 -19.14 1.42 -0.55
N ASN A 195 -18.03 0.74 -0.30
CA ASN A 195 -17.18 0.16 -1.35
C ASN A 195 -17.16 -1.38 -1.22
N PRO A 196 -17.74 -2.12 -2.18
CA PRO A 196 -17.91 -3.57 -2.05
C PRO A 196 -16.59 -4.34 -2.02
N ILE A 197 -15.55 -3.87 -2.71
CA ILE A 197 -14.25 -4.56 -2.72
C ILE A 197 -13.56 -4.36 -1.37
N VAL A 198 -13.54 -3.14 -0.86
CA VAL A 198 -12.93 -2.85 0.46
C VAL A 198 -13.68 -3.60 1.56
N SER A 199 -15.02 -3.63 1.51
CA SER A 199 -15.84 -4.43 2.43
C SER A 199 -15.52 -5.92 2.35
N TRP A 200 -15.39 -6.47 1.15
CA TRP A 200 -14.99 -7.87 0.97
C TRP A 200 -13.61 -8.15 1.57
N ILE A 201 -12.63 -7.27 1.36
CA ILE A 201 -11.29 -7.40 1.96
C ILE A 201 -11.38 -7.34 3.49
N SER A 202 -12.16 -6.40 4.04
CA SER A 202 -12.33 -6.27 5.50
C SER A 202 -12.87 -7.54 6.14
N VAL A 203 -13.89 -8.14 5.54
CA VAL A 203 -14.49 -9.39 6.01
C VAL A 203 -13.48 -10.55 5.97
N ASN A 204 -12.68 -10.64 4.90
CA ASN A 204 -11.65 -11.69 4.78
C ASN A 204 -10.49 -11.51 5.76
N LEU A 205 -10.25 -10.30 6.25
CA LEU A 205 -9.29 -10.01 7.32
C LEU A 205 -9.86 -10.25 8.73
N GLY A 206 -11.14 -10.64 8.84
CA GLY A 206 -11.81 -10.91 10.11
C GLY A 206 -12.43 -9.69 10.78
N PHE A 207 -12.54 -8.56 10.09
CA PHE A 207 -13.18 -7.37 10.63
C PHE A 207 -14.69 -7.37 10.39
N VAL A 208 -15.45 -6.87 11.36
CA VAL A 208 -16.93 -6.76 11.28
C VAL A 208 -17.36 -5.65 10.32
N GLN A 209 -16.55 -4.59 10.20
CA GLN A 209 -16.81 -3.42 9.37
C GLN A 209 -15.55 -3.02 8.61
N VAL A 210 -15.69 -2.10 7.64
CA VAL A 210 -14.53 -1.52 6.97
C VAL A 210 -13.74 -0.65 7.97
N ASN A 211 -12.43 -0.84 8.00
CA ASN A 211 -11.52 -0.07 8.83
C ASN A 211 -10.40 0.56 7.98
N ASN A 212 -9.63 1.45 8.58
CA ASN A 212 -8.47 2.08 7.96
C ASN A 212 -7.46 1.05 7.40
N ILE A 213 -7.21 -0.04 8.13
CA ILE A 213 -6.29 -1.11 7.73
C ILE A 213 -6.76 -1.79 6.44
N SER A 214 -8.04 -2.19 6.36
CA SER A 214 -8.57 -2.86 5.16
C SER A 214 -8.64 -1.94 3.95
N LEU A 215 -8.88 -0.64 4.16
CA LEU A 215 -8.75 0.38 3.11
C LEU A 215 -7.32 0.45 2.56
N VAL A 216 -6.31 0.55 3.43
CA VAL A 216 -4.90 0.65 3.01
C VAL A 216 -4.44 -0.63 2.30
N ILE A 217 -4.79 -1.80 2.84
CA ILE A 217 -4.49 -3.09 2.21
C ILE A 217 -5.16 -3.20 0.84
N SER A 218 -6.42 -2.78 0.71
CA SER A 218 -7.14 -2.75 -0.56
C SER A 218 -6.43 -1.87 -1.60
N VAL A 219 -6.01 -0.67 -1.23
CA VAL A 219 -5.24 0.21 -2.11
C VAL A 219 -3.92 -0.44 -2.54
N PHE A 220 -3.22 -1.11 -1.63
CA PHE A 220 -1.99 -1.81 -1.97
C PHE A 220 -2.22 -2.97 -2.95
N ILE A 221 -3.25 -3.78 -2.72
CA ILE A 221 -3.67 -4.85 -3.64
C ILE A 221 -4.00 -4.27 -5.02
N SER A 222 -4.64 -3.10 -5.08
CA SER A 222 -4.95 -2.43 -6.35
C SER A 222 -3.69 -2.13 -7.17
N PHE A 223 -2.60 -1.70 -6.54
CA PHE A 223 -1.34 -1.42 -7.24
C PHE A 223 -0.71 -2.69 -7.80
N ILE A 224 -0.79 -3.80 -7.07
CA ILE A 224 -0.33 -5.10 -7.57
C ILE A 224 -1.17 -5.54 -8.77
N ILE A 225 -2.50 -5.43 -8.67
CA ILE A 225 -3.42 -5.81 -9.76
C ILE A 225 -3.16 -4.93 -10.98
N VAL A 226 -3.07 -3.61 -10.83
CA VAL A 226 -2.75 -2.67 -11.93
C VAL A 226 -1.42 -3.02 -12.57
N PHE A 227 -0.39 -3.29 -11.77
CA PHE A 227 0.92 -3.68 -12.28
C PHE A 227 0.85 -4.96 -13.13
N LEU A 228 0.23 -6.02 -12.60
CA LEU A 228 0.08 -7.28 -13.33
C LEU A 228 -0.77 -7.11 -14.59
N TYR A 229 -1.87 -6.37 -14.48
CA TYR A 229 -2.77 -6.09 -15.58
C TYR A 229 -2.07 -5.36 -16.74
N VAL A 230 -1.36 -4.27 -16.44
CA VAL A 230 -0.61 -3.50 -17.45
C VAL A 230 0.52 -4.34 -18.05
N LYS A 231 1.16 -5.19 -17.25
CA LYS A 231 2.17 -6.14 -17.75
C LYS A 231 1.56 -7.13 -18.75
N VAL A 232 0.39 -7.69 -18.45
CA VAL A 232 -0.32 -8.60 -19.38
C VAL A 232 -0.71 -7.87 -20.67
N LEU A 233 -1.20 -6.62 -20.58
CA LEU A 233 -1.51 -5.83 -21.76
C LEU A 233 -0.27 -5.60 -22.64
N LYS A 234 0.87 -5.29 -22.02
CA LYS A 234 2.15 -5.10 -22.71
C LYS A 234 2.66 -6.35 -23.43
N GLU A 235 2.37 -7.54 -22.90
CA GLU A 235 2.83 -8.81 -23.48
C GLU A 235 1.90 -9.32 -24.59
N ARG A 236 0.60 -8.98 -24.54
CA ARG A 236 -0.40 -9.47 -25.50
C ARG A 236 -0.67 -8.54 -26.69
N PHE A 237 -0.26 -7.27 -26.62
CA PHE A 237 -0.46 -6.24 -27.64
C PHE A 237 0.81 -5.39 -27.78
#